data_AF-A0A392S9L9-F1
#
_entry.id   AF-A0A392S9L9-F1
#
_cell.length_a   1.000
_cell.length_b   1.000
_cell.length_c   1.000
_cell.angle_alpha   90.00
_cell.angle_beta   90.00
_cell.angle_gamma   90.00
#
_symmetry.space_group_name_H-M   'P 1'
#
loop_
_entity.id
_entity.type
_entity.pdbx_description
1 polymer ?
#
loop_
_entity_poly.entity_id
_entity_poly.type
_entity_poly.pdbx_seq_one_letter_code
_entity_poly.pdbx_strand_id
1 'polypeptide(L)' 'DYGRKNEHTYCGGVGYISGIMARDHLPGREDEARLEHFMKHKPPTFTGGYNPEGAVKLLEEVEIIFEAMRCTEEDKTS' A
#
# COMPACT_ATOMS: atom_id res chain seq x y z
N ASP A 1 0.10 12.92 -24.45
CA ASP A 1 -0.61 11.68 -24.04
C ASP A 1 0.13 10.97 -22.90
N TYR A 2 0.46 11.70 -21.83
CA TYR A 2 1.12 11.15 -20.62
C TYR A 2 0.15 10.97 -19.45
N GLY A 3 -1.13 11.37 -19.62
CA GLY A 3 -2.10 11.48 -18.53
C GLY A 3 -3.10 10.33 -18.38
N ARG A 4 -3.08 9.32 -19.27
CA ARG A 4 -4.05 8.21 -19.24
C ARG A 4 -3.47 6.91 -18.65
N LYS A 5 -2.14 6.75 -18.62
CA LYS A 5 -1.48 5.52 -18.15
C LYS A 5 -1.32 5.46 -16.63
N ASN A 6 -1.21 6.62 -16.01
CA ASN A 6 -1.15 6.85 -14.59
C ASN A 6 -2.47 6.50 -13.89
N GLU A 7 -3.64 6.78 -14.48
CA GLU A 7 -4.94 6.55 -13.83
C GLU A 7 -5.34 5.06 -13.76
N HIS A 8 -5.10 4.30 -14.83
CA HIS A 8 -5.34 2.84 -14.85
C HIS A 8 -4.38 2.07 -13.94
N THR A 9 -3.13 2.53 -13.82
CA THR A 9 -2.15 1.94 -12.89
C THR A 9 -2.50 2.30 -11.44
N TYR A 10 -3.04 3.51 -11.21
CA TYR A 10 -3.50 3.96 -9.89
C TYR A 10 -4.68 3.12 -9.37
N CYS A 11 -5.68 2.82 -10.20
CA CYS A 11 -6.80 1.97 -9.79
C CYS A 11 -6.39 0.52 -9.49
N GLY A 12 -5.43 -0.04 -10.25
CA GLY A 12 -4.93 -1.40 -10.02
C GLY A 12 -4.12 -1.53 -8.71
N GLY A 13 -3.27 -0.55 -8.40
CA GLY A 13 -2.47 -0.53 -7.17
C GLY A 13 -3.31 -0.24 -5.92
N VAL A 14 -4.22 0.73 -6.00
CA VAL A 14 -5.07 1.13 -4.86
C VAL A 14 -6.06 0.03 -4.47
N GLY A 15 -6.66 -0.67 -5.45
CA GLY A 15 -7.56 -1.80 -5.17
C GLY A 15 -6.87 -2.98 -4.50
N TYR A 16 -5.60 -3.22 -4.83
CA TYR A 16 -4.81 -4.29 -4.22
C TYR A 16 -4.36 -3.95 -2.79
N ILE A 17 -3.88 -2.72 -2.53
CA ILE A 17 -3.52 -2.29 -1.17
C ILE A 17 -4.76 -2.26 -0.27
N SER A 18 -5.92 -1.85 -0.79
CA SER A 18 -7.19 -1.98 -0.09
C SER A 18 -7.52 -3.44 0.27
N GLY A 19 -7.17 -4.39 -0.60
CA GLY A 19 -7.27 -5.82 -0.34
C GLY A 19 -6.38 -6.30 0.81
N ILE A 20 -5.13 -5.81 0.93
CA ILE A 20 -4.24 -6.12 2.07
C ILE A 20 -4.88 -5.62 3.38
N MET A 21 -5.31 -4.36 3.41
CA MET A 21 -5.91 -3.75 4.60
C MET A 21 -7.23 -4.42 5.01
N ALA A 22 -8.00 -4.96 4.05
CA ALA A 22 -9.28 -5.61 4.31
C ALA A 22 -9.19 -7.05 4.83
N ARG A 23 -8.00 -7.68 4.81
CA ARG A 23 -7.84 -9.09 5.25
C ARG A 23 -7.99 -9.25 6.76
N ASP A 24 -7.68 -8.21 7.54
CA ASP A 24 -7.64 -8.28 9.00
C ASP A 24 -8.49 -7.21 9.72
N HIS A 25 -9.22 -6.35 8.99
CA HIS A 25 -10.07 -5.32 9.61
C HIS A 25 -11.29 -4.87 8.80
N LEU A 26 -12.31 -4.40 9.53
CA LEU A 26 -13.41 -3.61 8.96
C LEU A 26 -12.82 -2.29 8.42
N PRO A 27 -13.11 -1.89 7.16
CA PRO A 27 -12.55 -0.68 6.59
C PRO A 27 -12.96 0.53 7.43
N GLY A 28 -11.99 1.09 8.15
CA GLY A 28 -12.17 2.23 9.04
C GLY A 28 -11.34 3.44 8.59
N ARG A 29 -11.63 4.61 9.18
CA ARG A 29 -10.94 5.89 8.91
C ARG A 29 -9.41 5.81 9.07
N GLU A 30 -8.93 4.86 9.86
CA GLU A 30 -7.52 4.68 10.18
C GLU A 30 -6.75 3.97 9.07
N ASP A 31 -7.35 2.97 8.42
CA ASP A 31 -6.76 2.28 7.26
C ASP A 31 -6.67 3.25 6.07
N GLU A 32 -7.71 4.06 5.88
CA GLU A 32 -7.71 5.13 4.87
C GLU A 32 -6.62 6.18 5.14
N ALA A 33 -6.45 6.61 6.39
CA ALA A 33 -5.40 7.56 6.77
C ALA A 33 -3.99 6.98 6.59
N ARG A 34 -3.79 5.70 6.91
CA ARG A 34 -2.53 4.99 6.68
C ARG A 34 -2.23 4.85 5.19
N LEU A 35 -3.23 4.48 4.39
CA LEU A 35 -3.10 4.43 2.94
C LEU A 35 -2.76 5.80 2.34
N GLU A 36 -3.45 6.86 2.76
CA GLU A 36 -3.17 8.22 2.30
C GLU A 36 -1.74 8.64 2.64
N HIS A 37 -1.29 8.34 3.87
CA HIS A 37 0.07 8.62 4.32
C HIS A 37 1.10 7.84 3.50
N PHE A 38 0.87 6.55 3.25
CA PHE A 38 1.73 5.70 2.43
C PHE A 38 1.86 6.26 0.99
N MET A 39 0.75 6.66 0.37
CA MET A 39 0.75 7.21 -0.98
C MET A 39 1.47 8.57 -1.08
N LYS A 40 1.39 9.41 -0.03
CA LYS A 40 2.12 10.69 0.06
C LYS A 40 3.64 10.51 0.08
N HIS A 41 4.14 9.39 0.58
CA HIS A 41 5.58 9.15 0.77
C HIS A 41 6.24 8.35 -0.36
N LYS A 42 5.62 8.33 -1.56
CA LYS A 42 6.17 7.67 -2.77
C LYS A 42 6.43 6.18 -2.53
N PRO A 43 5.37 5.36 -2.52
CA PRO A 43 5.50 3.96 -2.20
C PRO A 43 6.44 3.23 -3.18
N PRO A 44 7.06 2.14 -2.73
CA PRO A 44 7.92 1.33 -3.59
C PRO A 44 7.12 0.87 -4.82
N THR A 45 7.71 1.04 -6.00
CA THR A 45 7.05 0.79 -7.29
C THR A 45 7.70 -0.39 -7.98
N PHE A 46 6.90 -1.34 -8.43
CA PHE A 46 7.40 -2.47 -9.23
C PHE A 46 7.75 -2.02 -10.64
N THR A 47 9.01 -2.21 -11.06
CA THR A 47 9.46 -1.93 -12.44
C THR A 47 9.93 -3.19 -13.19
N GLY A 48 9.80 -4.36 -12.57
CA GLY A 48 10.44 -5.61 -13.01
C GLY A 48 9.81 -6.35 -14.20
N GLY A 49 8.79 -5.80 -14.85
CA GLY A 49 8.10 -6.50 -15.96
C GLY A 49 7.37 -7.77 -15.50
N TYR A 50 7.39 -8.85 -16.30
CA TYR A 50 6.79 -10.14 -15.92
C TYR A 50 7.75 -10.96 -15.06
N ASN A 51 8.04 -10.46 -13.85
CA ASN A 51 8.87 -11.13 -12.86
C ASN A 51 7.99 -11.45 -11.63
N PRO A 52 7.42 -12.67 -11.55
CA PRO A 52 6.50 -13.04 -10.47
C PRO A 52 7.19 -13.07 -9.11
N GLU A 53 8.45 -13.50 -9.02
CA GLU A 53 9.21 -13.52 -7.77
C GLU A 53 9.46 -12.10 -7.24
N GLY A 54 9.83 -11.18 -8.13
CA GLY A 54 10.01 -9.77 -7.79
C GLY A 54 8.71 -9.10 -7.37
N ALA A 55 7.58 -9.49 -7.99
CA ALA A 55 6.27 -9.01 -7.58
C ALA A 55 5.93 -9.50 -6.17
N VAL A 56 6.08 -10.80 -5.88
CA VAL A 56 5.82 -11.37 -4.53
C VAL A 56 6.64 -10.65 -3.46
N LYS A 57 7.93 -10.42 -3.71
CA LYS A 57 8.79 -9.71 -2.76
C LYS A 57 8.31 -8.27 -2.48
N LEU A 58 7.85 -7.55 -3.51
CA LEU A 58 7.28 -6.23 -3.31
C LEU A 58 6.02 -6.27 -2.43
N LEU A 59 5.20 -7.31 -2.58
CA LEU A 59 3.99 -7.48 -1.78
C LEU A 59 4.33 -7.68 -0.29
N GLU A 60 5.32 -8.53 0.01
CA GLU A 60 5.82 -8.72 1.37
C GLU A 60 6.35 -7.40 1.97
N GLU A 61 7.11 -6.62 1.19
CA GLU A 61 7.62 -5.31 1.63
C GLU A 61 6.50 -4.31 1.93
N VAL A 62 5.46 -4.26 1.09
CA VAL A 62 4.28 -3.40 1.31
C VAL A 62 3.55 -3.81 2.59
N GLU A 63 3.33 -5.10 2.81
CA GLU A 63 2.67 -5.63 4.02
C GLU A 63 3.44 -5.25 5.29
N ILE A 64 4.77 -5.42 5.30
CA ILE A 64 5.62 -5.03 6.44
C ILE A 64 5.50 -3.53 6.75
N ILE A 65 5.45 -2.67 5.74
CA ILE A 65 5.31 -1.22 5.94
C ILE A 65 3.96 -0.88 6.56
N PHE A 66 2.86 -1.47 6.06
CA PHE A 66 1.53 -1.22 6.61
C PHE A 66 1.40 -1.68 8.06
N GLU A 67 2.00 -2.81 8.41
CA GLU A 67 2.07 -3.27 9.80
C GLU A 67 2.91 -2.34 10.68
N ALA A 68 4.07 -1.88 10.22
CA ALA A 68 4.91 -0.94 10.97
C ALA A 68 4.19 0.40 11.23
N MET A 69 3.37 0.86 10.29
CA MET A 69 2.54 2.06 10.46
C MET A 69 1.45 1.89 11.53
N ARG A 70 1.04 0.65 11.83
CA ARG A 70 0.12 0.35 12.93
C ARG A 70 0.76 0.60 14.30
N CYS A 71 2.03 0.20 14.46
CA CYS A 71 2.78 0.38 15.71
C CYS A 71 2.99 1.87 16.07
N THR A 72 3.10 2.76 15.08
CA THR A 72 3.37 4.19 15.33
C THR A 72 2.21 4.98 15.97
N GLU A 73 1.00 4.41 16.00
CA GLU A 73 -0.16 5.01 16.67
C GLU A 73 -0.34 4.50 18.12
N GLU A 74 0.23 3.35 18.48
CA GLU A 74 0.09 2.74 19.82
C GLU A 74 1.21 3.16 20.80
N ASP A 75 2.36 3.64 20.29
CA ASP A 75 3.52 4.05 21.10
C ASP A 75 3.49 5.50 21.63
N LYS A 76 2.41 6.25 21.38
CA LYS A 76 2.26 7.64 21.88
C LYS A 76 1.54 7.77 23.23
N THR A 77 1.23 6.66 23.89
CA THR A 77 0.48 6.64 25.17
C THR A 77 1.28 6.22 26.41
N SER A 78 2.61 6.43 26.41
CA SER A 78 3.41 6.29 27.65
C SER A 78 3.88 7.62 28.23
#